data_AF-A0A2W0BG95-F1
#
_entry.id   AF-A0A2W0BG95-F1
#
_cell.length_a   1.000
_cell.length_b   1.000
_cell.length_c   1.000
_cell.angle_alpha   90.00
_cell.angle_beta   90.00
_cell.angle_gamma   90.00
#
_symmetry.space_group_name_H-M   'P 1'
#
loop_
_entity.id
_entity.type
_entity.pdbx_description
1 polymer ?
#
loop_
_entity_poly.entity_id
_entity_poly.type
_entity_poly.pdbx_seq_one_letter_code
_entity_poly.pdbx_strand_id
1 'polypeptide(L)'
;MKPRTINTRGYQPTTLPVQIAEGSESALSFSLEKGAGAAAESTYLIVSSVPNAALVVDGKPAGNVQADGKTSVTVDPGKHQVQVSLDGYENASKSVTARAGDRVNVALNLRAIPKPVAAIASFAADSLNLQAGQSTVLKWEAPNATEVSLDGETISGNKGSKTVSPGATTKYTLVAKGPGGQSAPKSLTVNVAAAAAAVVAKAPSIGSFDGPDKIRPGERAKLIWQTENADSVTIDPEVGAVKTSGSVYVTPSKDTKYTLIAKSAAGTKSQDLTVAVEAPKAESKAAAPAPAPSQGADDAQVIKDLLEHRWKNAFESNNVGAAKALWPSIPRPIQDAIKGAHGIRLELSCNPSVNGETATAPCSQTAFLNGKPNPGSVTFTLSKSSGSWIIQSSK
;
A
#
# COMPACT_ATOMS: atom_id res chain seq x y z
N MET A 1 5.00 36.29 -123.94
CA MET A 1 5.48 35.62 -122.71
C MET A 1 4.47 35.90 -121.59
N LYS A 2 3.90 34.88 -120.95
CA LYS A 2 3.09 35.05 -119.73
C LYS A 2 3.80 34.28 -118.60
N PRO A 3 4.23 34.93 -117.50
CA PRO A 3 4.85 34.22 -116.39
C PRO A 3 3.82 33.30 -115.73
N ARG A 4 4.25 32.10 -115.35
CA ARG A 4 3.46 31.16 -114.54
C ARG A 4 4.17 31.00 -113.20
N THR A 5 3.44 31.23 -112.12
CA THR A 5 3.94 31.06 -110.75
C THR A 5 3.38 29.75 -110.19
N ILE A 6 4.25 28.92 -109.63
CA ILE A 6 3.86 27.71 -108.91
C ILE A 6 4.07 27.96 -107.42
N ASN A 7 3.01 27.79 -106.62
CA ASN A 7 3.03 27.97 -105.18
C ASN A 7 2.69 26.64 -104.49
N THR A 8 3.57 26.18 -103.61
CA THR A 8 3.37 24.96 -102.82
C THR A 8 3.89 25.23 -101.41
N ARG A 9 3.11 24.84 -100.38
CA ARG A 9 3.44 25.11 -98.97
C ARG A 9 4.84 24.57 -98.62
N GLY A 10 5.71 25.42 -98.06
CA GLY A 10 7.05 25.04 -97.59
C GLY A 10 8.22 25.22 -98.59
N TYR A 11 7.96 25.71 -99.80
CA TYR A 11 8.97 25.98 -100.82
C TYR A 11 8.93 27.45 -101.28
N GLN A 12 10.06 28.02 -101.71
CA GLN A 12 10.07 29.39 -102.23
C GLN A 12 9.32 29.46 -103.58
N PRO A 13 8.44 30.45 -103.80
CA PRO A 13 7.81 30.65 -105.10
C PRO A 13 8.86 30.86 -106.19
N THR A 14 8.82 30.07 -107.26
CA THR A 14 9.73 30.18 -108.40
C THR A 14 8.93 30.52 -109.65
N THR A 15 9.40 31.52 -110.42
CA THR A 15 8.77 31.95 -111.68
C THR A 15 9.73 31.65 -112.83
N LEU A 16 9.27 30.90 -113.83
CA LEU A 16 10.04 30.57 -115.02
C LEU A 16 9.40 31.17 -116.28
N PRO A 17 10.16 31.86 -117.14
CA PRO A 17 9.66 32.27 -118.45
C PRO A 17 9.59 31.05 -119.38
N VAL A 18 8.45 30.85 -120.06
CA VAL A 18 8.30 29.83 -121.10
C VAL A 18 7.71 30.44 -122.36
N GLN A 19 8.25 30.04 -123.51
CA GLN A 19 7.69 30.29 -124.83
C GLN A 19 7.15 28.97 -125.38
N ILE A 20 5.89 28.98 -125.83
CA ILE A 20 5.22 27.83 -126.43
C ILE A 20 4.69 28.33 -127.77
N ALA A 21 5.04 27.64 -128.86
CA ALA A 21 4.52 27.94 -130.19
C ALA A 21 3.12 27.35 -130.36
N GLU A 22 2.31 27.92 -131.24
CA GLU A 22 0.93 27.47 -131.46
C GLU A 22 0.87 26.00 -131.90
N GLY A 23 0.04 25.20 -131.22
CA GLY A 23 -0.12 23.76 -131.52
C GLY A 23 0.96 22.82 -130.95
N SER A 24 1.85 23.30 -130.08
CA SER A 24 2.92 22.48 -129.47
C SER A 24 2.89 22.47 -127.94
N GLU A 25 3.42 21.39 -127.34
CA GLU A 25 3.59 21.26 -125.89
C GLU A 25 5.07 21.36 -125.51
N SER A 26 5.36 22.06 -124.41
CA SER A 26 6.70 22.16 -123.82
C SER A 26 6.67 21.65 -122.38
N ALA A 27 7.49 20.65 -122.07
CA ALA A 27 7.69 20.18 -120.70
C ALA A 27 8.72 21.05 -119.98
N LEU A 28 8.38 21.55 -118.80
CA LEU A 28 9.29 22.28 -117.92
C LEU A 28 9.65 21.39 -116.72
N SER A 29 10.94 21.17 -116.50
CA SER A 29 11.45 20.61 -115.26
C SER A 29 12.06 21.73 -114.43
N PHE A 30 11.66 21.80 -113.17
CA PHE A 30 12.18 22.77 -112.22
C PHE A 30 12.45 22.06 -110.90
N SER A 31 13.44 22.53 -110.16
CA SER A 31 13.68 22.12 -108.77
C SER A 31 13.22 23.25 -107.87
N LEU A 32 12.34 22.96 -106.92
CA LEU A 32 11.96 23.93 -105.89
C LEU A 32 13.01 23.93 -104.80
N GLU A 33 13.60 25.09 -104.51
CA GLU A 33 14.39 25.25 -103.29
C GLU A 33 13.44 25.27 -102.09
N LYS A 34 13.66 24.33 -101.16
CA LYS A 34 12.96 24.33 -99.86
C LYS A 34 13.24 25.69 -99.24
N GLY A 35 12.19 26.47 -99.02
CA GLY A 35 12.39 27.79 -98.44
C GLY A 35 13.02 27.65 -97.08
N ALA A 36 13.93 28.56 -96.74
CA ALA A 36 14.47 28.76 -95.39
C ALA A 36 13.39 29.19 -94.36
N GLY A 37 12.15 28.77 -94.59
CA GLY A 37 10.94 28.97 -93.78
C GLY A 37 10.04 27.72 -93.81
N ALA A 38 10.59 26.52 -94.05
CA ALA A 38 10.03 25.36 -93.37
C ALA A 38 10.26 25.62 -91.89
N ALA A 39 9.21 26.06 -91.18
CA ALA A 39 9.27 26.36 -89.76
C ALA A 39 10.04 25.21 -89.10
N ALA A 40 11.22 25.51 -88.53
CA ALA A 40 12.03 24.51 -87.85
C ALA A 40 11.09 23.84 -86.84
N GLU A 41 10.85 22.54 -87.00
CA GLU A 41 9.93 21.84 -86.11
C GLU A 41 10.50 21.93 -84.70
N SER A 42 9.81 22.70 -83.84
CA SER A 42 10.22 22.90 -82.46
C SER A 42 10.40 21.54 -81.78
N THR A 43 11.56 21.34 -81.17
CA THR A 43 11.86 20.12 -80.43
C THR A 43 11.47 20.33 -78.97
N TYR A 44 10.71 19.39 -78.42
CA TYR A 44 10.14 19.52 -77.08
C TYR A 44 10.65 18.43 -76.14
N LEU A 45 11.03 18.82 -74.93
CA LEU A 45 11.12 17.89 -73.80
C LEU A 45 9.83 18.00 -72.99
N ILE A 46 9.14 16.88 -72.82
CA ILE A 46 7.97 16.76 -71.97
C ILE A 46 8.44 16.16 -70.64
N VAL A 47 8.68 17.02 -69.66
CA VAL A 47 9.21 16.62 -68.35
C VAL A 47 8.04 16.23 -67.45
N SER A 48 8.11 15.07 -66.82
CA SER A 48 7.14 14.60 -65.82
C SER A 48 7.81 14.39 -64.47
N SER A 49 7.31 15.02 -63.41
CA SER A 49 7.86 14.97 -62.04
C SER A 49 6.81 15.45 -61.02
N VAL A 50 7.22 15.66 -59.77
CA VAL A 50 6.39 16.24 -58.71
C VAL A 50 5.96 17.67 -59.10
N PRO A 51 4.67 18.04 -58.98
CA PRO A 51 4.21 19.40 -59.21
C PRO A 51 5.01 20.45 -58.46
N ASN A 52 5.17 21.63 -59.07
CA ASN A 52 5.91 22.78 -58.56
C ASN A 52 7.44 22.58 -58.44
N ALA A 53 8.00 21.41 -58.77
CA ALA A 53 9.45 21.24 -58.83
C ALA A 53 10.07 22.22 -59.84
N ALA A 54 11.14 22.90 -59.44
CA ALA A 54 11.88 23.80 -60.32
C ALA A 54 12.62 22.97 -61.38
N LEU A 55 12.49 23.38 -62.64
CA LEU A 55 13.10 22.73 -63.80
C LEU A 55 14.30 23.55 -64.28
N VAL A 56 15.41 22.87 -64.52
CA VAL A 56 16.61 23.43 -65.13
C VAL A 56 16.98 22.56 -66.33
N VAL A 57 17.27 23.19 -67.46
CA VAL A 57 17.75 22.54 -68.68
C VAL A 57 19.09 23.15 -69.06
N ASP A 58 20.12 22.32 -69.16
CA ASP A 58 21.49 22.73 -69.50
C ASP A 58 22.03 23.85 -68.58
N GLY A 59 21.71 23.76 -67.30
CA GLY A 59 22.10 24.75 -66.29
C GLY A 59 21.27 26.05 -66.30
N LYS A 60 20.28 26.20 -67.19
CA LYS A 60 19.41 27.37 -67.27
C LYS A 60 18.04 27.09 -66.66
N PRO A 61 17.47 28.00 -65.83
CA PRO A 61 16.11 27.87 -65.33
C PRO A 61 15.10 27.79 -66.47
N ALA A 62 14.20 26.80 -66.40
CA ALA A 62 13.19 26.52 -67.42
C ALA A 62 11.77 26.42 -66.82
N GLY A 63 11.53 27.16 -65.73
CA GLY A 63 10.24 27.23 -65.04
C GLY A 63 10.03 26.12 -64.02
N ASN A 64 8.77 25.78 -63.75
CA ASN A 64 8.38 24.74 -62.80
C ASN A 64 7.50 23.69 -63.48
N VAL A 65 7.46 22.50 -62.90
CA VAL A 65 6.52 21.44 -63.28
C VAL A 65 5.10 21.88 -62.89
N GLN A 66 4.15 21.77 -63.81
CA GLN A 66 2.77 22.25 -63.59
C GLN A 66 2.00 21.34 -62.63
N ALA A 67 0.79 21.77 -62.26
CA ALA A 67 -0.07 21.06 -61.30
C ALA A 67 -0.47 19.64 -61.76
N ASP A 68 -0.49 19.39 -63.07
CA ASP A 68 -0.74 18.07 -63.66
C ASP A 68 0.48 17.13 -63.63
N GLY A 69 1.60 17.60 -63.06
CA GLY A 69 2.86 16.86 -62.97
C GLY A 69 3.70 16.91 -64.25
N LYS A 70 3.34 17.75 -65.23
CA LYS A 70 4.07 17.88 -66.51
C LYS A 70 4.47 19.31 -66.82
N THR A 71 5.53 19.48 -67.59
CA THR A 71 5.89 20.75 -68.22
C THR A 71 6.55 20.46 -69.55
N SER A 72 6.32 21.32 -70.54
CA SER A 72 6.96 21.23 -71.85
C SER A 72 7.96 22.37 -72.00
N VAL A 73 9.18 22.06 -72.39
CA VAL A 73 10.24 23.03 -72.68
C VAL A 73 10.76 22.81 -74.09
N THR A 74 10.90 23.89 -74.86
CA THR A 74 11.51 23.85 -76.18
C THR A 74 13.02 23.86 -76.05
N VAL A 75 13.70 22.99 -76.79
CA VAL A 75 15.17 22.88 -76.81
C VAL A 75 15.67 22.81 -78.25
N ASP A 76 16.95 23.13 -78.46
CA ASP A 76 17.60 22.85 -79.74
C ASP A 76 17.78 21.34 -79.95
N PRO A 77 17.95 20.83 -81.18
CA PRO A 77 18.33 19.43 -81.38
C PRO A 77 19.72 19.14 -80.79
N GLY A 78 19.85 18.08 -80.00
CA GLY A 78 21.10 17.73 -79.36
C GLY A 78 20.93 16.96 -78.05
N LYS A 79 22.02 16.88 -77.30
CA LYS A 79 22.04 16.30 -75.95
C LYS A 79 21.74 17.38 -74.93
N HIS A 80 20.76 17.13 -74.07
CA HIS A 80 20.36 18.03 -72.98
C HIS A 80 20.48 17.35 -71.64
N GLN A 81 20.91 18.10 -70.63
CA GLN A 81 20.80 17.70 -69.24
C GLN A 81 19.57 18.35 -68.63
N VAL A 82 18.63 17.52 -68.22
CA VAL A 82 17.41 17.94 -67.50
C VAL A 82 17.63 17.71 -66.02
N GLN A 83 17.33 18.70 -65.20
CA GLN A 83 17.40 18.65 -63.75
C GLN A 83 16.10 19.15 -63.14
N VAL A 84 15.63 18.49 -62.09
CA VAL A 84 14.51 18.96 -61.28
C VAL A 84 14.91 19.01 -59.81
N SER A 85 14.47 20.04 -59.11
CA SER A 85 14.73 20.26 -57.68
C SER A 85 13.47 20.75 -56.96
N LEU A 86 13.26 20.30 -55.73
CA LEU A 86 12.17 20.74 -54.87
C LEU A 86 12.61 20.65 -53.41
N ASP A 87 12.27 21.66 -52.60
CA ASP A 87 12.64 21.69 -51.18
C ASP A 87 12.13 20.44 -50.44
N GLY A 88 13.02 19.83 -49.66
CA GLY A 88 12.76 18.57 -48.98
C GLY A 88 12.96 17.31 -49.84
N TYR A 89 13.49 17.44 -51.05
CA TYR A 89 13.81 16.32 -51.94
C TYR A 89 15.27 16.38 -52.44
N GLU A 90 15.83 15.22 -52.78
CA GLU A 90 17.10 15.10 -53.50
C GLU A 90 16.92 15.51 -54.97
N ASN A 91 17.83 16.33 -55.50
CA ASN A 91 17.81 16.75 -56.91
C ASN A 91 17.91 15.53 -57.83
N ALA A 92 17.07 15.49 -58.88
CA ALA A 92 17.12 14.45 -59.90
C ALA A 92 17.61 15.03 -61.23
N SER A 93 18.47 14.28 -61.93
CA SER A 93 19.00 14.67 -63.24
C SER A 93 18.96 13.52 -64.23
N LYS A 94 18.72 13.83 -65.50
CA LYS A 94 18.78 12.88 -66.60
C LYS A 94 19.28 13.58 -67.86
N SER A 95 20.22 12.95 -68.55
CA SER A 95 20.60 13.37 -69.90
C SER A 95 19.70 12.71 -70.94
N VAL A 96 19.23 13.48 -71.90
CA VAL A 96 18.42 13.01 -73.04
C VAL A 96 18.98 13.55 -74.33
N THR A 97 18.72 12.87 -75.45
CA THR A 97 19.07 13.38 -76.78
C THR A 97 17.78 13.53 -77.57
N ALA A 98 17.59 14.70 -78.18
CA ALA A 98 16.40 15.02 -78.97
C ALA A 98 16.83 15.44 -80.39
N ARG A 99 16.14 14.93 -81.40
CA ARG A 99 16.32 15.32 -82.80
C ARG A 99 15.31 16.42 -83.16
N ALA A 100 15.56 17.11 -84.27
CA ALA A 100 14.64 18.14 -84.76
C ALA A 100 13.21 17.58 -84.93
N GLY A 101 12.24 18.25 -84.33
CA GLY A 101 10.83 17.86 -84.32
C GLY A 101 10.44 16.81 -83.25
N ASP A 102 11.40 16.28 -82.48
CA ASP A 102 11.09 15.27 -81.45
C ASP A 102 10.24 15.85 -80.32
N ARG A 103 9.44 14.96 -79.71
CA ARG A 103 8.77 15.19 -78.42
C ARG A 103 9.23 14.12 -77.44
N VAL A 104 10.28 14.41 -76.69
CA VAL A 104 10.94 13.44 -75.81
C VAL A 104 10.33 13.48 -74.42
N ASN A 105 9.82 12.35 -73.95
CA ASN A 105 9.30 12.22 -72.58
C ASN A 105 10.46 12.01 -71.58
N VAL A 106 10.54 12.86 -70.57
CA VAL A 106 11.58 12.83 -69.54
C VAL A 106 10.93 12.69 -68.17
N ALA A 107 10.86 11.46 -67.66
CA ALA A 107 10.41 11.21 -66.29
C ALA A 107 11.58 11.35 -65.31
N LEU A 108 11.42 12.20 -64.29
CA LEU A 108 12.37 12.43 -63.20
C LEU A 108 11.62 12.27 -61.87
N ASN A 109 11.92 11.22 -61.12
CA ASN A 109 11.29 10.99 -59.82
C ASN A 109 12.19 11.55 -58.72
N LEU A 110 11.66 12.51 -57.96
CA LEU A 110 12.32 13.06 -56.78
C LEU A 110 12.20 12.11 -55.59
N ARG A 111 13.27 12.00 -54.79
CA ARG A 111 13.28 11.24 -53.53
C ARG A 111 13.19 12.21 -52.35
N ALA A 112 12.19 12.03 -51.50
CA ALA A 112 12.05 12.87 -50.31
C ALA A 112 13.21 12.62 -49.34
N ILE A 113 13.80 13.69 -48.82
CA ILE A 113 14.84 13.62 -47.80
C ILE A 113 14.17 13.21 -46.47
N PRO A 114 14.56 12.08 -45.86
CA PRO A 114 13.96 11.63 -44.60
C PRO A 114 14.15 12.69 -43.51
N LYS A 115 13.04 13.13 -42.90
CA LYS A 115 13.11 14.06 -41.78
C LYS A 115 13.62 13.32 -40.53
N PRO A 116 14.46 13.97 -39.70
CA PRO A 116 14.97 13.33 -38.49
C PRO A 116 13.82 13.04 -37.51
N VAL A 117 13.77 11.80 -37.03
CA VAL A 117 12.80 11.34 -36.03
C VAL A 117 13.26 11.80 -34.64
N ALA A 118 12.33 12.30 -33.83
CA ALA A 118 12.62 12.61 -32.44
C ALA A 118 12.96 11.34 -31.65
N ALA A 119 13.97 11.42 -30.79
CA ALA A 119 14.34 10.32 -29.90
C ALA A 119 14.48 10.84 -28.47
N ILE A 120 14.35 9.95 -27.48
CA ILE A 120 14.61 10.27 -26.07
C ILE A 120 15.97 9.67 -25.70
N ALA A 121 17.02 10.48 -25.73
CA ALA A 121 18.37 10.06 -25.38
C ALA A 121 18.48 9.77 -23.88
N SER A 122 17.94 10.66 -23.03
CA SER A 122 17.93 10.47 -21.59
C SER A 122 16.59 10.88 -20.97
N PHE A 123 16.19 10.15 -19.94
CA PHE A 123 15.09 10.50 -19.05
C PHE A 123 15.36 9.86 -17.70
N ALA A 124 15.67 10.69 -16.71
CA ALA A 124 16.14 10.26 -15.39
C ALA A 124 15.64 11.21 -14.30
N ALA A 125 15.80 10.81 -13.04
CA ALA A 125 15.56 11.64 -11.88
C ALA A 125 16.77 11.61 -10.96
N ASP A 126 16.99 12.70 -10.22
CA ASP A 126 18.08 12.77 -9.23
C ASP A 126 17.91 11.75 -8.09
N SER A 127 16.66 11.47 -7.71
CA SER A 127 16.29 10.34 -6.87
C SER A 127 15.03 9.64 -7.37
N LEU A 128 15.02 8.32 -7.32
CA LEU A 128 13.87 7.46 -7.62
C LEU A 128 13.15 6.96 -6.37
N ASN A 129 13.71 7.19 -5.18
CA ASN A 129 13.13 6.74 -3.92
C ASN A 129 12.99 7.94 -2.98
N LEU A 130 11.76 8.30 -2.68
CA LEU A 130 11.38 9.46 -1.88
C LEU A 130 10.57 9.01 -0.66
N GLN A 131 10.65 9.79 0.41
CA GLN A 131 9.67 9.79 1.50
C GLN A 131 8.58 10.82 1.19
N ALA A 132 7.40 10.63 1.77
CA ALA A 132 6.30 11.59 1.64
C ALA A 132 6.77 13.02 2.01
N GLY A 133 6.47 13.98 1.13
CA GLY A 133 6.88 15.39 1.27
C GLY A 133 8.24 15.73 0.63
N GLN A 134 9.01 14.75 0.14
CA GLN A 134 10.23 15.02 -0.61
C GLN A 134 9.97 15.32 -2.08
N SER A 135 10.95 15.95 -2.73
CA SER A 135 10.95 16.29 -4.15
C SER A 135 12.13 15.64 -4.87
N THR A 136 11.98 15.43 -6.17
CA THR A 136 13.08 15.00 -7.07
C THR A 136 13.06 15.84 -8.34
N VAL A 137 14.21 15.96 -9.01
CA VAL A 137 14.33 16.67 -10.28
C VAL A 137 14.36 15.65 -11.41
N LEU A 138 13.36 15.70 -12.28
CA LEU A 138 13.37 14.97 -13.56
C LEU A 138 14.25 15.72 -14.55
N LYS A 139 15.09 15.00 -15.30
CA LYS A 139 15.99 15.54 -16.35
C LYS A 139 15.80 14.75 -17.64
N TRP A 140 15.80 15.44 -18.76
CA TRP A 140 15.63 14.81 -20.08
C TRP A 140 16.49 15.45 -21.16
N GLU A 141 16.76 14.64 -22.19
CA GLU A 141 17.35 15.05 -23.45
C GLU A 141 16.68 14.28 -24.59
N ALA A 142 16.13 15.02 -25.55
CA ALA A 142 15.33 14.51 -26.65
C ALA A 142 15.80 15.12 -27.99
N PRO A 143 16.87 14.60 -28.61
CA PRO A 143 17.36 15.13 -29.90
C PRO A 143 16.29 15.08 -31.00
N ASN A 144 16.35 16.05 -31.91
CA ASN A 144 15.41 16.24 -33.03
C ASN A 144 13.95 16.50 -32.61
N ALA A 145 13.67 16.65 -31.31
CA ALA A 145 12.36 17.03 -30.81
C ALA A 145 12.13 18.53 -31.01
N THR A 146 11.00 18.87 -31.60
CA THR A 146 10.44 20.23 -31.61
C THR A 146 9.42 20.42 -30.50
N GLU A 147 8.87 19.34 -29.97
CA GLU A 147 7.93 19.31 -28.86
C GLU A 147 8.27 18.11 -27.96
N VAL A 148 8.27 18.33 -26.65
CA VAL A 148 8.39 17.27 -25.64
C VAL A 148 7.19 17.36 -24.72
N SER A 149 6.61 16.22 -24.34
CA SER A 149 5.55 16.15 -23.35
C SER A 149 5.89 15.19 -22.21
N LEU A 150 5.49 15.57 -21.00
CA LEU A 150 5.58 14.77 -19.78
C LEU A 150 4.15 14.48 -19.32
N ASP A 151 3.77 13.21 -19.29
CA ASP A 151 2.42 12.75 -18.94
C ASP A 151 1.31 13.43 -19.75
N GLY A 152 1.62 13.77 -21.00
CA GLY A 152 0.71 14.45 -21.93
C GLY A 152 0.75 15.98 -21.88
N GLU A 153 1.41 16.58 -20.88
CA GLU A 153 1.63 18.03 -20.79
C GLU A 153 2.85 18.44 -21.60
N THR A 154 2.70 19.37 -22.54
CA THR A 154 3.83 19.92 -23.31
C THR A 154 4.76 20.73 -22.40
N ILE A 155 6.06 20.40 -22.44
CA ILE A 155 7.12 21.05 -21.67
C ILE A 155 8.12 21.74 -22.60
N SER A 156 8.72 22.82 -22.10
CA SER A 156 9.65 23.64 -22.88
C SER A 156 11.01 22.95 -23.05
N GLY A 157 11.52 23.01 -24.29
CA GLY A 157 12.89 22.61 -24.63
C GLY A 157 13.05 21.12 -24.89
N ASN A 158 13.95 20.81 -25.82
CA ASN A 158 14.36 19.44 -26.13
C ASN A 158 15.40 18.89 -25.13
N LYS A 159 15.91 19.73 -24.23
CA LYS A 159 16.67 19.37 -23.04
C LYS A 159 16.14 20.21 -21.88
N GLY A 160 16.01 19.62 -20.70
CA GLY A 160 15.49 20.36 -19.58
C GLY A 160 15.40 19.55 -18.30
N SER A 161 14.83 20.21 -17.29
CA SER A 161 14.56 19.62 -16.00
C SER A 161 13.27 20.15 -15.39
N LYS A 162 12.56 19.32 -14.62
CA LYS A 162 11.34 19.69 -13.88
C LYS A 162 11.40 19.08 -12.49
N THR A 163 11.27 19.91 -11.46
CA THR A 163 11.12 19.43 -10.07
C THR A 163 9.71 18.93 -9.87
N VAL A 164 9.57 17.75 -9.25
CA VAL A 164 8.29 17.11 -8.94
C VAL A 164 8.27 16.66 -7.47
N SER A 165 7.10 16.73 -6.85
CA SER A 165 6.87 16.33 -5.44
C SER A 165 5.69 15.35 -5.36
N PRO A 166 5.83 14.12 -5.88
CA PRO A 166 4.73 13.16 -5.87
C PRO A 166 4.35 12.77 -4.43
N GLY A 167 3.05 12.74 -4.12
CA GLY A 167 2.54 12.27 -2.83
C GLY A 167 2.47 10.74 -2.68
N ALA A 168 2.54 10.02 -3.80
CA ALA A 168 2.54 8.55 -3.86
C ALA A 168 3.43 8.08 -5.02
N THR A 169 3.78 6.79 -5.05
CA THR A 169 4.57 6.20 -6.14
C THR A 169 3.94 6.55 -7.49
N THR A 170 4.68 7.30 -8.31
CA THR A 170 4.19 7.91 -9.55
C THR A 170 5.06 7.49 -10.73
N LYS A 171 4.43 7.09 -11.83
CA LYS A 171 5.10 6.78 -13.09
C LYS A 171 4.99 7.98 -14.02
N TYR A 172 6.12 8.58 -14.35
CA TYR A 172 6.24 9.66 -15.34
C TYR A 172 6.52 9.06 -16.71
N THR A 173 5.91 9.60 -17.76
CA THR A 173 6.10 9.16 -19.14
C THR A 173 6.44 10.35 -20.03
N LEU A 174 7.61 10.28 -20.67
CA LEU A 174 8.10 11.28 -21.59
C LEU A 174 7.85 10.85 -23.04
N VAL A 175 7.39 11.78 -23.87
CA VAL A 175 7.19 11.60 -25.31
C VAL A 175 7.77 12.81 -26.04
N ALA A 176 8.60 12.55 -27.05
CA ALA A 176 9.16 13.58 -27.92
C ALA A 176 8.58 13.48 -29.34
N LYS A 177 8.25 14.63 -29.95
CA LYS A 177 7.77 14.76 -31.34
C LYS A 177 8.71 15.65 -32.13
N GLY A 178 8.96 15.28 -33.38
CA GLY A 178 9.78 16.04 -34.32
C GLY A 178 9.27 15.92 -35.76
N PRO A 179 9.95 16.57 -36.72
CA PRO A 179 9.52 16.62 -38.11
C PRO A 179 9.43 15.25 -38.79
N GLY A 180 10.20 14.26 -38.33
CA GLY A 180 10.15 12.87 -38.80
C GLY A 180 9.15 11.97 -38.06
N GLY A 181 8.41 12.50 -37.08
CA GLY A 181 7.43 11.75 -36.30
C GLY A 181 7.71 11.75 -34.79
N GLN A 182 7.02 10.86 -34.08
CA GLN A 182 7.05 10.75 -32.63
C GLN A 182 7.96 9.60 -32.16
N SER A 183 8.70 9.84 -31.07
CA SER A 183 9.47 8.82 -30.36
C SER A 183 8.56 7.75 -29.70
N ALA A 184 9.13 6.58 -29.41
CA ALA A 184 8.53 5.66 -28.46
C ALA A 184 8.50 6.30 -27.05
N PRO A 185 7.42 6.08 -26.26
CA PRO A 185 7.33 6.64 -24.91
C PRO A 185 8.41 6.04 -23.99
N LYS A 186 9.02 6.88 -23.15
CA LYS A 186 9.98 6.45 -22.12
C LYS A 186 9.41 6.75 -20.74
N SER A 187 9.33 5.74 -19.88
CA SER A 187 8.79 5.91 -18.54
C SER A 187 9.84 5.82 -17.44
N LEU A 188 9.58 6.53 -16.35
CA LEU A 188 10.38 6.57 -15.14
C LEU A 188 9.46 6.50 -13.92
N THR A 189 9.68 5.54 -13.03
CA THR A 189 8.89 5.39 -11.80
C THR A 189 9.64 5.99 -10.62
N VAL A 190 9.01 6.95 -9.94
CA VAL A 190 9.48 7.51 -8.67
C VAL A 190 8.69 6.84 -7.56
N ASN A 191 9.38 6.04 -6.74
CA ASN A 191 8.81 5.37 -5.59
C ASN A 191 8.69 6.35 -4.44
N VAL A 192 7.50 6.45 -3.85
CA VAL A 192 7.26 7.26 -2.65
C VAL A 192 6.87 6.32 -1.53
N ALA A 193 7.77 6.13 -0.58
CA ALA A 193 7.45 5.49 0.67
C ALA A 193 6.50 6.42 1.44
N ALA A 194 5.35 5.89 1.83
CA ALA A 194 4.50 6.55 2.79
C ALA A 194 5.33 6.80 4.05
N ALA A 195 5.30 8.03 4.56
CA ALA A 195 5.84 8.29 5.88
C ALA A 195 5.10 7.37 6.84
N ALA A 196 5.80 6.36 7.36
CA ALA A 196 5.28 5.58 8.47
C ALA A 196 5.06 6.59 9.59
N ALA A 197 3.79 6.90 9.88
CA ALA A 197 3.45 7.65 11.07
C ALA A 197 3.91 6.78 12.24
N ALA A 198 5.11 7.05 12.75
CA ALA A 198 5.55 6.58 14.04
C ALA A 198 4.71 7.32 15.08
N VAL A 199 3.42 6.95 15.19
CA VAL A 199 2.74 7.04 16.47
C VAL A 199 3.52 6.09 17.36
N VAL A 200 4.42 6.65 18.15
CA VAL A 200 5.03 5.94 19.27
C VAL A 200 3.87 5.66 20.22
N ALA A 201 3.15 4.55 19.97
CA ALA A 201 2.09 4.11 20.84
C ALA A 201 2.73 3.88 22.21
N LYS A 202 2.28 4.64 23.20
CA LYS A 202 2.77 4.49 24.57
C LYS A 202 2.03 3.29 25.18
N ALA A 203 2.77 2.43 25.89
CA ALA A 203 2.17 1.29 26.57
C ALA A 203 1.09 1.78 27.56
N PRO A 204 -0.06 1.10 27.66
CA PRO A 204 -1.10 1.52 28.58
C PRO A 204 -0.61 1.31 30.02
N SER A 205 -1.04 2.18 30.93
CA SER A 205 -0.82 2.01 32.38
C SER A 205 -2.12 2.16 33.13
N ILE A 206 -2.30 1.36 34.17
CA ILE A 206 -3.42 1.48 35.11
C ILE A 206 -2.90 2.30 36.28
N GLY A 207 -3.46 3.50 36.47
CA GLY A 207 -3.12 4.38 37.59
C GLY A 207 -3.82 3.96 38.87
N SER A 208 -5.09 3.56 38.79
CA SER A 208 -5.84 2.99 39.90
C SER A 208 -6.99 2.08 39.43
N PHE A 209 -7.35 1.11 40.28
CA PHE A 209 -8.56 0.30 40.14
C PHE A 209 -9.07 -0.10 41.53
N ASP A 210 -10.10 0.60 42.00
CA ASP A 210 -10.54 0.58 43.39
C ASP A 210 -12.04 0.32 43.52
N GLY A 211 -12.45 -0.22 44.67
CA GLY A 211 -13.84 -0.48 45.04
C GLY A 211 -13.95 -0.96 46.48
N PRO A 212 -15.17 -1.27 46.98
CA PRO A 212 -15.35 -1.79 48.33
C PRO A 212 -14.87 -3.24 48.44
N ASP A 213 -14.14 -3.57 49.51
CA ASP A 213 -13.66 -4.94 49.77
C ASP A 213 -14.80 -5.92 50.06
N LYS A 214 -15.90 -5.42 50.67
CA LYS A 214 -17.07 -6.23 51.07
C LYS A 214 -18.36 -5.42 50.96
N ILE A 215 -19.43 -6.05 50.48
CA ILE A 215 -20.80 -5.50 50.42
C ILE A 215 -21.81 -6.47 51.03
N ARG A 216 -23.01 -6.02 51.39
CA ARG A 216 -24.11 -6.94 51.74
C ARG A 216 -24.84 -7.47 50.50
N PRO A 217 -25.57 -8.59 50.60
CA PRO A 217 -26.38 -9.10 49.50
C PRO A 217 -27.39 -8.04 49.04
N GLY A 218 -27.40 -7.75 47.74
CA GLY A 218 -28.29 -6.76 47.13
C GLY A 218 -27.79 -5.31 47.21
N GLU A 219 -26.66 -5.03 47.87
CA GLU A 219 -26.01 -3.73 47.79
C GLU A 219 -25.24 -3.56 46.47
N ARG A 220 -24.97 -2.30 46.10
CA ARG A 220 -24.19 -1.95 44.91
C ARG A 220 -22.77 -1.59 45.30
N ALA A 221 -21.78 -2.19 44.64
CA ALA A 221 -20.38 -1.80 44.74
C ALA A 221 -20.06 -0.75 43.65
N LYS A 222 -19.39 0.34 44.03
CA LYS A 222 -18.86 1.32 43.07
C LYS A 222 -17.42 0.96 42.73
N LEU A 223 -17.15 0.60 41.48
CA LEU A 223 -15.79 0.43 40.98
C LEU A 223 -15.33 1.75 40.36
N ILE A 224 -14.11 2.17 40.62
CA ILE A 224 -13.49 3.39 40.10
C ILE A 224 -12.14 3.03 39.51
N TRP A 225 -11.82 3.55 38.33
CA TRP A 225 -10.52 3.30 37.70
C TRP A 225 -9.98 4.52 36.97
N GLN A 226 -8.66 4.53 36.82
CA GLN A 226 -7.96 5.48 35.98
C GLN A 226 -6.90 4.75 35.15
N THR A 227 -6.87 5.02 33.84
CA THR A 227 -5.82 4.51 32.95
C THR A 227 -5.20 5.63 32.13
N GLU A 228 -3.95 5.46 31.73
CA GLU A 228 -3.25 6.34 30.80
C GLU A 228 -2.83 5.56 29.56
N ASN A 229 -2.82 6.25 28.41
CA ASN A 229 -2.35 5.72 27.13
C ASN A 229 -3.08 4.44 26.68
N ALA A 230 -4.27 4.17 27.22
CA ALA A 230 -5.15 3.09 26.77
C ALA A 230 -6.11 3.64 25.70
N ASP A 231 -6.23 2.93 24.58
CA ASP A 231 -7.21 3.21 23.53
C ASP A 231 -8.57 2.58 23.87
N SER A 232 -8.56 1.50 24.66
CA SER A 232 -9.75 0.81 25.14
C SER A 232 -9.54 0.23 26.53
N VAL A 233 -10.61 0.21 27.32
CA VAL A 233 -10.64 -0.39 28.66
C VAL A 233 -11.86 -1.29 28.80
N THR A 234 -11.69 -2.43 29.43
CA THR A 234 -12.76 -3.43 29.68
C THR A 234 -12.67 -3.90 31.12
N ILE A 235 -13.82 -4.12 31.78
CA ILE A 235 -13.89 -4.72 33.10
C ILE A 235 -14.66 -6.04 32.98
N ASP A 236 -14.04 -7.13 33.40
CA ASP A 236 -14.60 -8.48 33.39
C ASP A 236 -14.65 -9.04 34.83
N PRO A 237 -15.73 -9.71 35.30
CA PRO A 237 -16.94 -10.06 34.59
C PRO A 237 -18.01 -8.95 34.58
N GLU A 238 -19.05 -9.16 33.76
CA GLU A 238 -20.35 -8.44 33.74
C GLU A 238 -20.35 -7.00 33.21
N VAL A 239 -19.28 -6.22 33.37
CA VAL A 239 -19.28 -4.79 33.01
C VAL A 239 -19.01 -4.56 31.52
N GLY A 240 -18.02 -5.26 30.96
CA GLY A 240 -17.63 -5.09 29.55
C GLY A 240 -16.86 -3.80 29.27
N ALA A 241 -17.04 -3.24 28.07
CA ALA A 241 -16.26 -2.09 27.61
C ALA A 241 -16.64 -0.80 28.34
N VAL A 242 -15.64 -0.06 28.80
CA VAL A 242 -15.81 1.18 29.57
C VAL A 242 -14.87 2.27 29.06
N LYS A 243 -15.08 3.51 29.52
CA LYS A 243 -14.19 4.64 29.23
C LYS A 243 -12.81 4.42 29.86
N THR A 244 -11.78 5.09 29.34
CA THR A 244 -10.39 4.97 29.79
C THR A 244 -10.20 5.30 31.27
N SER A 245 -10.98 6.24 31.81
CA SER A 245 -11.09 6.50 33.24
C SER A 245 -12.56 6.74 33.59
N GLY A 246 -13.00 6.29 34.76
CA GLY A 246 -14.40 6.41 35.14
C GLY A 246 -14.79 5.64 36.39
N SER A 247 -16.10 5.47 36.55
CA SER A 247 -16.68 4.65 37.60
C SER A 247 -17.94 3.96 37.13
N VAL A 248 -18.21 2.76 37.65
CA VAL A 248 -19.42 1.97 37.36
C VAL A 248 -19.94 1.35 38.65
N TYR A 249 -21.25 1.11 38.71
CA TYR A 249 -21.85 0.35 39.80
C TYR A 249 -22.14 -1.08 39.34
N VAL A 250 -21.80 -2.04 40.20
CA VAL A 250 -22.06 -3.47 40.02
C VAL A 250 -22.81 -4.01 41.23
N THR A 251 -23.54 -5.11 41.07
CA THR A 251 -24.33 -5.75 42.14
C THR A 251 -24.03 -7.25 42.17
N PRO A 252 -22.81 -7.67 42.55
CA PRO A 252 -22.46 -9.07 42.59
C PRO A 252 -23.29 -9.79 43.66
N SER A 253 -23.77 -11.00 43.33
CA SER A 253 -24.54 -11.85 44.25
C SER A 253 -23.67 -12.82 45.07
N LYS A 254 -22.38 -12.91 44.72
CA LYS A 254 -21.34 -13.72 45.37
C LYS A 254 -20.00 -12.99 45.26
N ASP A 255 -19.00 -13.43 46.02
CA ASP A 255 -17.62 -12.95 45.89
C ASP A 255 -17.20 -12.94 44.42
N THR A 256 -16.89 -11.76 43.89
CA THR A 256 -16.62 -11.55 42.47
C THR A 256 -15.29 -10.85 42.30
N LYS A 257 -14.41 -11.43 41.49
CA LYS A 257 -13.13 -10.83 41.11
C LYS A 257 -13.28 -10.11 39.78
N TYR A 258 -13.25 -8.78 39.82
CA TYR A 258 -13.22 -7.93 38.63
C TYR A 258 -11.78 -7.74 38.14
N THR A 259 -11.59 -7.77 36.83
CA THR A 259 -10.33 -7.62 36.12
C THR A 259 -10.46 -6.43 35.16
N LEU A 260 -9.77 -5.33 35.45
CA LEU A 260 -9.64 -4.19 34.55
C LEU A 260 -8.56 -4.50 33.51
N ILE A 261 -8.89 -4.39 32.22
CA ILE A 261 -7.99 -4.66 31.09
C ILE A 261 -7.88 -3.39 30.25
N ALA A 262 -6.70 -2.80 30.20
CA ALA A 262 -6.36 -1.61 29.41
C ALA A 262 -5.51 -1.99 28.21
N LYS A 263 -5.93 -1.62 27.00
CA LYS A 263 -5.25 -1.98 25.74
C LYS A 263 -4.90 -0.74 24.93
N SER A 264 -3.72 -0.75 24.32
CA SER A 264 -3.32 0.18 23.26
C SER A 264 -2.59 -0.55 22.14
N ALA A 265 -2.30 0.12 21.03
CA ALA A 265 -1.47 -0.43 19.96
C ALA A 265 -0.08 -0.91 20.42
N ALA A 266 0.41 -0.47 21.60
CA ALA A 266 1.69 -0.88 22.17
C ALA A 266 1.63 -2.04 23.17
N GLY A 267 0.44 -2.50 23.56
CA GLY A 267 0.30 -3.65 24.45
C GLY A 267 -0.94 -3.65 25.32
N THR A 268 -0.95 -4.50 26.34
CA THR A 268 -2.07 -4.70 27.27
C THR A 268 -1.58 -4.71 28.72
N LYS A 269 -2.34 -4.12 29.63
CA LYS A 269 -2.16 -4.21 31.08
C LYS A 269 -3.47 -4.63 31.75
N SER A 270 -3.35 -5.35 32.87
CA SER A 270 -4.50 -5.82 33.63
C SER A 270 -4.28 -5.68 35.15
N GLN A 271 -5.35 -5.44 35.89
CA GLN A 271 -5.36 -5.39 37.35
C GLN A 271 -6.65 -5.99 37.91
N ASP A 272 -6.52 -6.80 38.96
CA ASP A 272 -7.62 -7.48 39.62
C ASP A 272 -8.09 -6.71 40.87
N LEU A 273 -9.40 -6.73 41.13
CA LEU A 273 -10.08 -6.20 42.31
C LEU A 273 -11.16 -7.20 42.75
N THR A 274 -11.11 -7.65 44.01
CA THR A 274 -12.10 -8.61 44.53
C THR A 274 -13.11 -7.91 45.42
N VAL A 275 -14.40 -8.08 45.14
CA VAL A 275 -15.51 -7.59 45.97
C VAL A 275 -16.18 -8.80 46.61
N ALA A 276 -16.09 -8.92 47.94
CA ALA A 276 -16.75 -9.99 48.69
C ALA A 276 -18.21 -9.64 49.01
N VAL A 277 -19.10 -10.63 49.05
CA VAL A 277 -20.52 -10.47 49.42
C VAL A 277 -20.76 -11.14 50.76
N GLU A 278 -21.19 -10.35 51.74
CA GLU A 278 -21.47 -10.80 53.10
C GLU A 278 -22.59 -11.86 53.15
N ALA A 279 -22.35 -12.98 53.82
CA ALA A 279 -23.38 -14.01 53.97
C ALA A 279 -24.55 -13.50 54.85
N PRO A 280 -25.82 -13.74 54.47
CA PRO A 280 -26.97 -13.33 55.28
C PRO A 280 -27.01 -14.08 56.63
N LYS A 281 -27.22 -13.31 57.72
CA LYS A 281 -27.31 -13.83 59.10
C LYS A 281 -28.72 -14.38 59.38
N ALA A 282 -28.85 -15.63 59.80
CA ALA A 282 -30.13 -16.32 60.04
C ALA A 282 -30.71 -16.12 61.47
N GLU A 283 -32.02 -15.85 61.58
CA GLU A 283 -32.82 -15.86 62.83
C GLU A 283 -33.77 -17.09 62.88
N SER A 284 -34.04 -17.65 64.08
CA SER A 284 -34.65 -18.98 64.29
C SER A 284 -35.84 -19.00 65.28
N LYS A 285 -36.93 -19.75 64.97
CA LYS A 285 -37.87 -20.38 65.93
C LYS A 285 -38.59 -21.64 65.37
N ALA A 286 -38.21 -22.81 65.93
CA ALA A 286 -38.86 -24.14 66.17
C ALA A 286 -39.74 -24.92 65.14
N ALA A 287 -39.19 -26.08 64.70
CA ALA A 287 -39.71 -27.46 64.45
C ALA A 287 -40.96 -27.70 63.53
N ALA A 288 -41.05 -28.62 62.55
CA ALA A 288 -40.26 -29.67 61.83
C ALA A 288 -41.15 -30.09 60.60
N PRO A 289 -40.70 -30.66 59.43
CA PRO A 289 -39.66 -31.68 59.22
C PRO A 289 -38.59 -31.33 58.13
N ALA A 290 -37.58 -32.20 58.00
CA ALA A 290 -36.24 -32.07 57.39
C ALA A 290 -36.15 -31.83 55.86
N PRO A 291 -34.94 -31.55 55.28
CA PRO A 291 -33.61 -31.31 55.87
C PRO A 291 -32.98 -29.94 55.47
N ALA A 292 -32.14 -29.36 56.35
CA ALA A 292 -31.41 -28.12 56.10
C ALA A 292 -29.87 -28.35 56.14
N PRO A 293 -29.08 -27.80 55.19
CA PRO A 293 -27.63 -27.72 55.32
C PRO A 293 -27.13 -26.27 55.39
N SER A 294 -26.29 -25.94 56.40
CA SER A 294 -25.04 -25.15 56.23
C SER A 294 -24.32 -24.77 57.54
N GLN A 295 -24.97 -24.67 58.71
CA GLN A 295 -24.24 -24.29 59.95
C GLN A 295 -23.19 -25.33 60.41
N GLY A 296 -23.40 -26.62 60.12
CA GLY A 296 -22.42 -27.65 60.46
C GLY A 296 -21.11 -27.56 59.66
N ALA A 297 -21.13 -27.02 58.45
CA ALA A 297 -19.94 -26.87 57.61
C ALA A 297 -19.08 -25.66 58.05
N ASP A 298 -19.73 -24.54 58.41
CA ASP A 298 -19.03 -23.35 58.91
C ASP A 298 -18.42 -23.61 60.29
N ASP A 299 -19.17 -24.25 61.21
CA ASP A 299 -18.63 -24.64 62.52
C ASP A 299 -17.53 -25.71 62.38
N ALA A 300 -17.65 -26.64 61.43
CA ALA A 300 -16.58 -27.58 61.12
C ALA A 300 -15.31 -26.86 60.67
N GLN A 301 -15.41 -25.80 59.85
CA GLN A 301 -14.26 -25.02 59.41
C GLN A 301 -13.65 -24.19 60.56
N VAL A 302 -14.47 -23.63 61.45
CA VAL A 302 -13.99 -22.91 62.66
C VAL A 302 -13.30 -23.86 63.63
N ILE A 303 -13.83 -25.08 63.82
CA ILE A 303 -13.19 -26.11 64.64
C ILE A 303 -11.87 -26.56 63.98
N LYS A 304 -11.83 -26.64 62.64
CA LYS A 304 -10.61 -26.96 61.90
C LYS A 304 -9.53 -25.90 62.08
N ASP A 305 -9.89 -24.60 61.98
CA ASP A 305 -8.96 -23.50 62.31
C ASP A 305 -8.48 -23.57 63.77
N LEU A 306 -9.39 -23.82 64.71
CA LEU A 306 -9.06 -23.96 66.12
C LEU A 306 -8.04 -25.07 66.37
N LEU A 307 -8.21 -26.26 65.77
CA LEU A 307 -7.34 -27.41 66.01
C LEU A 307 -6.05 -27.35 65.20
N GLU A 308 -6.14 -27.08 63.89
CA GLU A 308 -5.01 -27.17 62.97
C GLU A 308 -4.09 -25.95 63.02
N HIS A 309 -4.58 -24.80 63.50
CA HIS A 309 -3.80 -23.57 63.58
C HIS A 309 -3.64 -23.11 65.02
N ARG A 310 -4.74 -22.81 65.72
CA ARG A 310 -4.63 -22.16 67.04
C ARG A 310 -4.07 -23.10 68.11
N TRP A 311 -4.56 -24.32 68.17
CA TRP A 311 -4.08 -25.36 69.10
C TRP A 311 -2.68 -25.82 68.74
N LYS A 312 -2.41 -26.09 67.45
CA LYS A 312 -1.07 -26.39 66.93
C LYS A 312 -0.07 -25.30 67.35
N ASN A 313 -0.37 -24.02 67.09
CA ASN A 313 0.52 -22.92 67.42
C ASN A 313 0.76 -22.80 68.92
N ALA A 314 -0.26 -23.01 69.76
CA ALA A 314 -0.09 -23.01 71.21
C ALA A 314 0.85 -24.14 71.68
N PHE A 315 0.80 -25.30 71.02
CA PHE A 315 1.68 -26.44 71.28
C PHE A 315 3.13 -26.16 70.85
N GLU A 316 3.34 -25.75 69.60
CA GLU A 316 4.69 -25.50 69.03
C GLU A 316 5.39 -24.30 69.68
N SER A 317 4.64 -23.30 70.15
CA SER A 317 5.19 -22.10 70.82
C SER A 317 5.46 -22.28 72.31
N ASN A 318 5.27 -23.49 72.85
CA ASN A 318 5.38 -23.76 74.28
C ASN A 318 4.52 -22.79 75.14
N ASN A 319 3.30 -22.47 74.68
CA ASN A 319 2.45 -21.48 75.33
C ASN A 319 1.26 -22.15 76.03
N VAL A 320 1.50 -22.59 77.27
CA VAL A 320 0.46 -23.20 78.12
C VAL A 320 -0.71 -22.25 78.40
N GLY A 321 -0.46 -20.93 78.43
CA GLY A 321 -1.52 -19.93 78.60
C GLY A 321 -2.48 -19.90 77.41
N ALA A 322 -1.93 -19.87 76.19
CA ALA A 322 -2.72 -19.95 74.95
C ALA A 322 -3.46 -21.30 74.83
N ALA A 323 -2.81 -22.40 75.22
CA ALA A 323 -3.45 -23.71 75.24
C ALA A 323 -4.64 -23.77 76.21
N LYS A 324 -4.52 -23.18 77.40
CA LYS A 324 -5.63 -23.06 78.37
C LYS A 324 -6.78 -22.19 77.87
N ALA A 325 -6.51 -21.18 77.05
CA ALA A 325 -7.57 -20.38 76.45
C ALA A 325 -8.43 -21.19 75.46
N LEU A 326 -7.83 -22.18 74.79
CA LEU A 326 -8.52 -23.07 73.85
C LEU A 326 -9.10 -24.32 74.52
N TRP A 327 -8.46 -24.79 75.58
CA TRP A 327 -8.86 -25.93 76.40
C TRP A 327 -8.76 -25.57 77.89
N PRO A 328 -9.79 -24.92 78.47
CA PRO A 328 -9.76 -24.47 79.86
C PRO A 328 -9.52 -25.59 80.87
N SER A 329 -10.02 -26.79 80.59
CA SER A 329 -9.89 -28.00 81.42
C SER A 329 -8.72 -28.92 81.04
N ILE A 330 -7.70 -28.42 80.33
CA ILE A 330 -6.57 -29.22 79.83
C ILE A 330 -5.86 -30.01 80.95
N PRO A 331 -5.73 -31.34 80.83
CA PRO A 331 -5.05 -32.19 81.81
C PRO A 331 -3.58 -31.82 82.02
N ARG A 332 -3.07 -31.97 83.25
CA ARG A 332 -1.65 -31.70 83.60
C ARG A 332 -0.65 -32.41 82.67
N PRO A 333 -0.81 -33.70 82.31
CA PRO A 333 0.13 -34.36 81.39
C PRO A 333 0.26 -33.67 80.02
N ILE A 334 -0.84 -33.10 79.50
CA ILE A 334 -0.82 -32.38 78.22
C ILE A 334 -0.18 -31.00 78.40
N GLN A 335 -0.41 -30.33 79.54
CA GLN A 335 0.29 -29.08 79.86
C GLN A 335 1.81 -29.30 79.94
N ASP A 336 2.25 -30.40 80.55
CA ASP A 336 3.66 -30.74 80.67
C ASP A 336 4.27 -31.13 79.31
N ALA A 337 3.51 -31.80 78.45
CA ALA A 337 3.90 -32.08 77.07
C ALA A 337 4.13 -30.79 76.26
N ILE A 338 3.25 -29.78 76.41
CA ILE A 338 3.42 -28.46 75.78
C ILE A 338 4.68 -27.77 76.32
N LYS A 339 4.89 -27.81 77.65
CA LYS A 339 6.12 -27.30 78.32
C LYS A 339 7.41 -27.87 77.75
N GLY A 340 7.39 -29.14 77.36
CA GLY A 340 8.53 -29.85 76.78
C GLY A 340 8.64 -29.77 75.26
N ALA A 341 7.73 -29.09 74.55
CA ALA A 341 7.62 -29.16 73.09
C ALA A 341 8.67 -28.35 72.29
N HIS A 342 9.79 -27.97 72.91
CA HIS A 342 10.84 -27.18 72.26
C HIS A 342 11.37 -27.88 71.00
N GLY A 343 11.17 -27.24 69.84
CA GLY A 343 11.63 -27.77 68.55
C GLY A 343 10.77 -28.91 67.98
N ILE A 344 9.61 -29.21 68.58
CA ILE A 344 8.64 -30.15 68.01
C ILE A 344 7.76 -29.40 67.01
N ARG A 345 7.69 -29.89 65.78
CA ARG A 345 6.67 -29.47 64.79
C ARG A 345 5.55 -30.50 64.78
N LEU A 346 4.31 -30.04 64.87
CA LEU A 346 3.11 -30.87 64.92
C LEU A 346 2.28 -30.61 63.67
N GLU A 347 2.15 -31.59 62.78
CA GLU A 347 1.19 -31.51 61.67
C GLU A 347 -0.12 -32.17 62.08
N LEU A 348 -1.23 -31.45 61.91
CA LEU A 348 -2.56 -31.90 62.32
C LEU A 348 -3.49 -31.76 61.12
N SER A 349 -4.23 -32.83 60.81
CA SER A 349 -5.31 -32.80 59.82
C SER A 349 -6.55 -33.45 60.41
N CYS A 350 -7.59 -32.64 60.59
CA CYS A 350 -8.80 -32.96 61.33
C CYS A 350 -10.02 -32.99 60.40
N ASN A 351 -10.94 -33.90 60.70
CA ASN A 351 -12.24 -33.98 60.03
C ASN A 351 -13.38 -33.83 61.05
N PRO A 352 -13.68 -32.59 61.50
CA PRO A 352 -14.68 -32.34 62.52
C PRO A 352 -16.10 -32.64 62.04
N SER A 353 -16.84 -33.38 62.86
CA SER A 353 -18.27 -33.59 62.75
C SER A 353 -18.97 -32.81 63.87
N VAL A 354 -19.81 -31.85 63.47
CA VAL A 354 -20.53 -30.96 64.38
C VAL A 354 -21.94 -31.49 64.61
N ASN A 355 -22.33 -31.62 65.86
CA ASN A 355 -23.67 -31.96 66.30
C ASN A 355 -24.17 -30.93 67.32
N GLY A 356 -24.80 -29.87 66.79
CA GLY A 356 -25.24 -28.73 67.58
C GLY A 356 -24.07 -27.97 68.22
N GLU A 357 -24.12 -27.81 69.54
CA GLU A 357 -23.06 -27.14 70.32
C GLU A 357 -21.94 -28.10 70.76
N THR A 358 -21.94 -29.33 70.26
CA THR A 358 -20.86 -30.30 70.48
C THR A 358 -20.26 -30.74 69.17
N ALA A 359 -18.98 -31.10 69.17
CA ALA A 359 -18.33 -31.62 67.98
C ALA A 359 -17.30 -32.69 68.34
N THR A 360 -17.11 -33.63 67.43
CA THR A 360 -16.04 -34.62 67.50
C THR A 360 -15.14 -34.45 66.28
N ALA A 361 -13.85 -34.33 66.50
CA ALA A 361 -12.85 -34.09 65.48
C ALA A 361 -11.76 -35.17 65.55
N PRO A 362 -11.93 -36.28 64.82
CA PRO A 362 -10.82 -37.20 64.57
C PRO A 362 -9.75 -36.48 63.75
N CYS A 363 -8.52 -36.55 64.22
CA CYS A 363 -7.36 -35.93 63.61
C CYS A 363 -6.25 -36.95 63.39
N SER A 364 -5.67 -36.94 62.20
CA SER A 364 -4.35 -37.52 61.96
C SER A 364 -3.31 -36.50 62.42
N GLN A 365 -2.34 -36.95 63.21
CA GLN A 365 -1.26 -36.10 63.72
C GLN A 365 0.10 -36.70 63.38
N THR A 366 1.06 -35.86 63.02
CA THR A 366 2.47 -36.26 62.89
C THR A 366 3.34 -35.28 63.66
N ALA A 367 3.95 -35.76 64.75
CA ALA A 367 4.92 -34.98 65.52
C ALA A 367 6.31 -35.23 64.97
N PHE A 368 7.06 -34.17 64.67
CA PHE A 368 8.43 -34.24 64.21
C PHE A 368 9.37 -33.98 65.37
N LEU A 369 10.03 -35.04 65.85
CA LEU A 369 11.04 -34.97 66.91
C LEU A 369 12.42 -34.95 66.25
N ASN A 370 13.14 -33.83 66.33
CA ASN A 370 14.42 -33.64 65.63
C ASN A 370 14.35 -33.97 64.13
N GLY A 371 13.24 -33.61 63.48
CA GLY A 371 12.99 -33.84 62.04
C GLY A 371 12.50 -35.25 61.68
N LYS A 372 12.42 -36.20 62.63
CA LYS A 372 11.86 -37.54 62.36
C LYS A 372 10.35 -37.55 62.58
N PRO A 373 9.53 -37.97 61.59
CA PRO A 373 8.08 -38.05 61.74
C PRO A 373 7.69 -39.20 62.67
N ASN A 374 6.82 -38.91 63.63
CA ASN A 374 6.14 -39.89 64.48
C ASN A 374 4.62 -39.73 64.29
N PRO A 375 3.99 -40.53 63.40
CA PRO A 375 2.57 -40.44 63.12
C PRO A 375 1.73 -41.04 64.25
N GLY A 376 0.55 -40.49 64.47
CA GLY A 376 -0.45 -40.97 65.38
C GLY A 376 -1.83 -40.42 65.04
N SER A 377 -2.82 -40.78 65.84
CA SER A 377 -4.18 -40.25 65.72
C SER A 377 -4.67 -39.77 67.08
N VAL A 378 -5.45 -38.71 67.08
CA VAL A 378 -6.11 -38.17 68.28
C VAL A 378 -7.52 -37.74 67.90
N THR A 379 -8.49 -37.97 68.77
CA THR A 379 -9.85 -37.47 68.58
C THR A 379 -10.16 -36.42 69.62
N PHE A 380 -10.41 -35.19 69.17
CA PHE A 380 -10.86 -34.11 70.04
C PHE A 380 -12.37 -34.10 70.15
N THR A 381 -12.86 -33.83 71.36
CA THR A 381 -14.26 -33.48 71.60
C THR A 381 -14.29 -32.01 72.00
N LEU A 382 -15.19 -31.25 71.39
CA LEU A 382 -15.32 -29.82 71.57
C LEU A 382 -16.75 -29.49 71.94
N SER A 383 -16.92 -28.40 72.67
CA SER A 383 -18.22 -27.78 72.84
C SER A 383 -18.14 -26.28 72.63
N LYS A 384 -19.25 -25.70 72.23
CA LYS A 384 -19.39 -24.27 72.02
C LYS A 384 -19.79 -23.63 73.36
N SER A 385 -18.98 -22.69 73.85
CA SER A 385 -19.26 -21.93 75.07
C SER A 385 -19.19 -20.44 74.75
N SER A 386 -20.25 -19.69 75.08
CA SER A 386 -20.37 -18.25 74.79
C SER A 386 -20.05 -17.87 73.33
N GLY A 387 -20.43 -18.73 72.39
CA GLY A 387 -20.26 -18.50 70.94
C GLY A 387 -18.89 -18.92 70.36
N SER A 388 -17.95 -19.36 71.19
CA SER A 388 -16.64 -19.89 70.75
C SER A 388 -16.54 -21.38 71.00
N TRP A 389 -15.94 -22.13 70.06
CA TRP A 389 -15.58 -23.52 70.29
C TRP A 389 -14.40 -23.62 71.25
N ILE A 390 -14.48 -24.55 72.20
CA ILE A 390 -13.40 -24.89 73.13
C ILE A 390 -13.24 -26.41 73.18
N ILE A 391 -12.01 -26.87 73.38
CA ILE A 391 -11.72 -28.29 73.54
C ILE A 391 -12.18 -28.73 74.93
N GLN A 392 -12.90 -29.85 74.98
CA GLN A 392 -13.40 -30.46 76.20
C GLN A 392 -12.50 -31.64 76.62
N SER A 393 -12.18 -32.51 75.66
CA SER A 393 -11.26 -33.63 75.89
C SER A 393 -10.57 -34.08 74.60
N SER A 394 -9.46 -34.81 74.74
CA SER A 394 -8.81 -35.54 73.65
C SER A 394 -8.64 -37.01 74.03
N LYS A 395 -8.82 -37.92 73.10
CA LYS A 395 -8.58 -39.36 73.26
C LYS A 395 -7.64 -39.90 72.21
#